data_AF-A0A7S3E1A5-F1
#
_entry.id   AF-A0A7S3E1A5-F1
#
_cell.length_a   1.000
_cell.length_b   1.000
_cell.length_c   1.000
_cell.angle_alpha   90.00
_cell.angle_beta   90.00
_cell.angle_gamma   90.00
#
_symmetry.space_group_name_H-M   'P 1'
#
loop_
_entity.id
_entity.type
_entity.pdbx_description
1 polymer ?
#
loop_
_entity_poly.entity_id
_entity_poly.type
_entity_poly.pdbx_seq_one_letter_code
_entity_poly.pdbx_strand_id
1 'polypeptide(L)'
;RDKEFEPGPWDHSNLDMGANVVIPVPTPLGGAIVIGELTIAYFDGATTSVIPIKQTVTKAYGIVDPDGSRYLLSDITGTLHLLVLEHANHKVTNLKLEQLGKTSV
;
A
#
# COMPACT_ATOMS: atom_id res chain seq x y z
N ARG A 1 11.79 -30.12 -12.91
CA ARG A 1 11.90 -28.65 -12.97
C ARG A 1 11.31 -28.17 -11.67
N ASP A 2 12.17 -27.60 -10.84
CA ASP A 2 12.10 -27.69 -9.39
C ASP A 2 10.87 -27.01 -8.81
N LYS A 3 10.21 -27.68 -7.85
CA LYS A 3 8.99 -27.23 -7.16
C LYS A 3 9.32 -26.47 -5.88
N GLU A 4 10.50 -25.85 -5.84
CA GLU A 4 11.03 -25.16 -4.68
C GLU A 4 10.95 -23.64 -4.91
N PHE A 5 10.86 -22.89 -3.82
CA PHE A 5 10.92 -21.44 -3.88
C PHE A 5 12.37 -21.00 -4.04
N GLU A 6 12.59 -20.04 -4.94
CA GLU A 6 13.86 -19.34 -5.08
C GLU A 6 13.83 -18.05 -4.24
N PRO A 7 15.00 -17.50 -3.86
CA PRO A 7 15.09 -16.20 -3.23
C PRO A 7 14.34 -15.12 -4.04
N GLY A 8 13.55 -14.32 -3.33
CA GLY A 8 12.82 -13.20 -3.92
C GLY A 8 13.75 -12.10 -4.44
N PRO A 9 13.24 -11.18 -5.27
CA PRO A 9 14.02 -10.10 -5.86
C PRO A 9 14.58 -9.09 -4.84
N TRP A 10 14.00 -9.02 -3.65
CA TRP A 10 14.41 -8.15 -2.55
C TRP A 10 13.88 -8.70 -1.22
N ASP A 11 14.47 -8.22 -0.13
CA ASP A 11 14.07 -8.52 1.25
C ASP A 11 13.79 -7.20 1.98
N HIS A 12 12.70 -7.15 2.74
CA HIS A 12 12.33 -6.00 3.56
C HIS A 12 11.84 -6.48 4.92
N SER A 13 12.56 -6.07 5.96
CA SER A 13 12.23 -6.33 7.36
C SER A 13 11.70 -5.07 8.05
N ASN A 14 11.14 -5.22 9.25
CA ASN A 14 10.60 -4.13 10.09
C ASN A 14 9.29 -3.50 9.57
N LEU A 15 8.34 -4.35 9.18
CA LEU A 15 6.95 -3.92 8.95
C LEU A 15 6.23 -3.65 10.28
N ASP A 16 5.11 -2.94 10.18
CA ASP A 16 4.14 -2.81 11.26
C ASP A 16 3.73 -4.18 11.80
N MET A 17 3.71 -4.36 13.12
CA MET A 17 3.25 -5.58 13.77
C MET A 17 1.78 -5.90 13.45
N GLY A 18 0.99 -4.87 13.14
CA GLY A 18 -0.41 -4.99 12.72
C GLY A 18 -0.59 -5.12 11.20
N ALA A 19 0.47 -5.34 10.42
CA ALA A 19 0.38 -5.52 8.96
C ALA A 19 -0.58 -6.65 8.59
N ASN A 20 -1.64 -6.34 7.85
CA ASN A 20 -2.70 -7.29 7.53
C ASN A 20 -3.16 -7.26 6.06
N VAL A 21 -2.68 -6.31 5.26
CA VAL A 21 -3.00 -6.21 3.83
C VAL A 21 -1.73 -5.99 3.03
N VAL A 22 -1.59 -6.74 1.93
CA VAL A 22 -0.56 -6.52 0.90
C VAL A 22 -1.27 -6.26 -0.43
N ILE A 23 -0.93 -5.17 -1.10
CA ILE A 23 -1.49 -4.77 -2.39
C ILE A 23 -0.34 -4.75 -3.42
N PRO A 24 -0.38 -5.59 -4.47
CA PRO A 24 0.57 -5.47 -5.56
C PRO A 24 0.30 -4.19 -6.35
N VAL A 25 1.35 -3.42 -6.65
CA VAL A 25 1.23 -2.20 -7.44
C VAL A 25 1.46 -2.55 -8.92
N PRO A 26 0.51 -2.22 -9.83
CA PRO A 26 0.68 -2.45 -11.26
C PRO A 26 1.91 -1.75 -11.84
N THR A 27 2.31 -2.20 -13.03
CA THR A 27 3.21 -1.40 -13.86
C THR A 27 2.51 -0.10 -14.29
N PRO A 28 3.22 1.04 -14.37
CA PRO A 28 4.67 1.16 -14.42
C PRO A 28 5.38 1.30 -13.06
N LEU A 29 4.66 1.53 -11.96
CA LEU A 29 5.28 1.80 -10.65
C LEU A 29 5.86 0.52 -10.02
N GLY A 30 5.15 -0.60 -10.13
CA GLY A 30 5.58 -1.88 -9.56
C GLY A 30 5.77 -1.85 -8.04
N GLY A 31 6.23 -2.97 -7.48
CA GLY A 31 6.40 -3.12 -6.04
C GLY A 31 5.10 -3.50 -5.32
N ALA A 32 5.06 -3.26 -4.01
CA ALA A 32 3.95 -3.60 -3.16
C ALA A 32 3.68 -2.51 -2.12
N ILE A 33 2.41 -2.36 -1.76
CA ILE A 33 1.96 -1.58 -0.61
C ILE A 33 1.63 -2.58 0.52
N VAL A 34 2.12 -2.31 1.71
CA VAL A 34 1.75 -3.02 2.93
C VAL A 34 1.04 -2.05 3.87
N ILE A 35 -0.12 -2.47 4.34
CA ILE A 35 -0.93 -1.69 5.27
C ILE A 35 -0.97 -2.42 6.60
N GLY A 36 -0.53 -1.72 7.65
CA GLY A 36 -0.73 -2.12 9.03
C GLY A 36 -1.72 -1.22 9.74
N GLU A 37 -1.74 -1.33 11.06
CA GLU A 37 -2.67 -0.56 11.89
C GLU A 37 -2.18 0.87 12.12
N LEU A 38 -0.87 1.09 12.14
CA LEU A 38 -0.22 2.36 12.46
C LEU A 38 0.55 2.95 11.28
N THR A 39 0.87 2.15 10.26
CA THR A 39 1.61 2.63 9.08
C THR A 39 1.09 2.06 7.76
N ILE A 40 1.32 2.82 6.68
CA ILE A 40 1.23 2.34 5.29
C ILE A 40 2.63 2.46 4.70
N ALA A 41 3.13 1.37 4.14
CA ALA A 41 4.45 1.29 3.52
C ALA A 41 4.34 0.90 2.04
N TYR A 42 5.22 1.44 1.21
CA TYR A 42 5.46 1.04 -0.17
C TYR A 42 6.91 0.62 -0.34
N PHE A 43 7.15 -0.44 -1.11
CA PHE A 43 8.49 -0.88 -1.49
C PHE A 43 8.52 -1.53 -2.87
N ASP A 44 9.58 -1.25 -3.64
CA ASP A 44 9.88 -1.86 -4.95
C ASP A 44 11.25 -2.56 -5.00
N GLY A 45 11.94 -2.62 -3.86
CA GLY A 45 13.31 -3.13 -3.70
C GLY A 45 14.41 -2.08 -3.83
N ALA A 46 14.13 -0.92 -4.43
CA ALA A 46 15.07 0.21 -4.55
C ALA A 46 14.63 1.44 -3.74
N THR A 47 13.32 1.57 -3.53
CA THR A 47 12.65 2.68 -2.89
C THR A 47 11.79 2.14 -1.75
N THR A 48 11.79 2.85 -0.63
CA THR A 48 10.88 2.62 0.47
C THR A 48 10.24 3.94 0.85
N SER A 49 8.92 3.97 0.94
CA SER A 49 8.17 5.13 1.44
C SER A 49 7.19 4.65 2.50
N VAL A 50 7.17 5.30 3.67
CA VAL A 50 6.33 4.91 4.80
C VAL A 50 5.68 6.15 5.38
N ILE A 51 4.37 6.09 5.60
CA ILE A 51 3.63 7.14 6.29
C ILE A 51 2.94 6.59 7.54
N PRO A 52 2.90 7.35 8.64
CA PRO A 52 2.09 7.01 9.79
C PRO A 52 0.61 7.28 9.50
N ILE A 53 -0.26 6.47 10.10
CA ILE A 53 -1.71 6.65 10.07
C ILE A 53 -2.28 6.63 11.48
N LYS A 54 -3.52 7.12 11.63
CA LYS A 54 -4.26 6.91 12.88
C LYS A 54 -4.57 5.42 13.02
N GLN A 55 -4.41 4.89 14.24
CA GLN A 55 -4.68 3.48 14.50
C GLN A 55 -6.06 3.06 14.00
N THR A 56 -6.09 2.14 13.03
CA THR A 56 -7.31 1.59 12.43
C THR A 56 -7.01 0.27 11.74
N VAL A 57 -8.03 -0.48 11.35
CA VAL A 57 -7.86 -1.73 10.59
C VAL A 57 -8.47 -1.57 9.22
N THR A 58 -7.64 -1.61 8.18
CA THR A 58 -8.11 -1.62 6.78
C THR A 58 -8.85 -2.93 6.49
N LYS A 59 -10.03 -2.81 5.88
CA LYS A 59 -10.93 -3.95 5.58
C LYS A 59 -11.09 -4.23 4.10
N ALA A 60 -11.07 -3.20 3.27
CA ALA A 60 -11.09 -3.38 1.83
C ALA A 60 -10.24 -2.31 1.14
N TYR A 61 -9.85 -2.62 -0.08
CA TYR A 61 -9.23 -1.67 -0.98
C TYR A 61 -9.81 -1.81 -2.39
N GLY A 62 -9.70 -0.74 -3.17
CA GLY A 62 -10.04 -0.73 -4.59
C GLY A 62 -9.01 0.07 -5.37
N ILE A 63 -8.65 -0.39 -6.56
CA ILE A 63 -7.78 0.35 -7.47
C ILE A 63 -8.61 1.44 -8.14
N VAL A 64 -8.14 2.69 -8.10
CA VAL A 64 -8.82 3.82 -8.76
C VAL A 64 -8.25 4.00 -10.16
N ASP A 65 -6.93 4.04 -10.28
CA ASP A 65 -6.25 4.24 -11.57
C ASP A 65 -5.54 2.97 -12.03
N PRO A 66 -5.66 2.60 -13.33
CA PRO A 66 -5.00 1.41 -13.88
C PRO A 66 -3.48 1.39 -13.75
N ASP A 67 -2.84 2.56 -13.61
CA ASP A 67 -1.39 2.71 -13.46
C ASP A 67 -0.90 2.49 -12.01
N GLY A 68 -1.81 2.27 -11.07
CA GLY A 68 -1.49 2.07 -9.66
C GLY A 68 -1.18 3.35 -8.89
N SER A 69 -1.47 4.54 -9.42
CA SER A 69 -1.18 5.80 -8.72
C SER A 69 -2.15 6.12 -7.58
N ARG A 70 -3.39 5.59 -7.61
CA ARG A 70 -4.41 5.86 -6.58
C ARG A 70 -5.24 4.63 -6.20
N TYR A 71 -5.56 4.55 -4.90
CA TYR A 71 -6.34 3.47 -4.29
C TYR A 71 -7.38 4.02 -3.32
N LEU A 72 -8.56 3.41 -3.30
CA LEU A 72 -9.51 3.58 -2.20
C LEU A 72 -9.18 2.60 -1.10
N LEU A 73 -9.19 3.07 0.15
CA LEU A 73 -9.03 2.25 1.35
C LEU A 73 -10.22 2.48 2.28
N SER A 74 -10.84 1.40 2.74
CA SER A 74 -11.88 1.47 3.77
C SER A 74 -11.43 0.80 5.05
N ASP A 75 -11.86 1.35 6.19
CA ASP A 75 -11.55 0.82 7.50
C ASP A 75 -12.78 0.28 8.25
N ILE A 76 -12.54 -0.33 9.42
CA ILE A 76 -13.57 -0.91 10.30
C ILE A 76 -14.64 0.07 10.78
N THR A 77 -14.40 1.38 10.66
CA THR A 77 -15.33 2.42 11.13
C THR A 77 -16.18 3.00 10.01
N GLY A 78 -16.04 2.47 8.79
CA GLY A 78 -16.67 2.98 7.58
C GLY A 78 -15.98 4.23 7.05
N THR A 79 -14.76 4.56 7.49
CA THR A 79 -14.02 5.70 6.94
C THR A 79 -13.43 5.30 5.60
N LEU A 80 -13.65 6.15 4.58
CA LEU A 80 -13.11 5.98 3.23
C LEU A 80 -11.96 6.95 3.01
N HIS A 81 -10.82 6.44 2.57
CA HIS A 81 -9.63 7.21 2.22
C HIS A 81 -9.23 6.98 0.76
N LEU A 82 -8.57 7.97 0.19
CA LEU A 82 -7.80 7.88 -1.04
C LEU A 82 -6.32 7.83 -0.67
N LEU A 83 -5.66 6.72 -0.96
CA LEU A 83 -4.21 6.62 -0.95
C LEU A 83 -3.68 7.03 -2.33
N VAL A 84 -2.74 7.96 -2.35
CA VAL A 84 -2.06 8.45 -3.54
C VAL A 84 -0.58 8.09 -3.44
N LEU A 85 -0.07 7.40 -4.46
CA LEU A 85 1.35 7.18 -4.66
C LEU A 85 1.85 8.36 -5.50
N GLU A 86 2.45 9.35 -4.84
CA GLU A 86 3.07 10.46 -5.55
C GLU A 86 4.30 9.93 -6.27
N HIS A 87 4.41 10.18 -7.58
CA HIS A 87 5.49 9.61 -8.39
C HIS A 87 6.00 10.57 -9.47
N ALA A 88 7.26 10.42 -9.81
CA ALA A 88 7.91 11.11 -10.93
C ALA A 88 8.74 10.10 -11.72
N ASN A 89 8.64 10.14 -13.06
CA ASN A 89 9.35 9.22 -13.95
C ASN A 89 9.18 7.74 -13.56
N HIS A 90 7.94 7.33 -13.28
CA HIS A 90 7.57 5.96 -12.85
C HIS A 90 8.20 5.49 -11.53
N LYS A 91 8.75 6.40 -10.73
CA LYS A 91 9.27 6.10 -9.40
C LYS A 91 8.42 6.75 -8.34
N VAL A 92 7.95 5.98 -7.38
CA VAL A 92 7.23 6.52 -6.21
C VAL A 92 8.19 7.38 -5.39
N THR A 93 7.78 8.60 -5.08
CA THR A 93 8.55 9.56 -4.28
C THR A 93 7.97 9.72 -2.89
N ASN A 94 6.65 9.53 -2.73
CA ASN A 94 5.97 9.71 -1.46
C ASN A 94 4.59 9.02 -1.45
N LEU A 95 4.03 8.84 -0.27
CA LEU A 95 2.65 8.40 -0.06
C LEU A 95 1.85 9.54 0.55
N LYS A 96 0.60 9.70 0.09
CA LYS A 96 -0.35 10.65 0.67
C LYS A 96 -1.68 9.96 0.92
N LEU A 97 -2.24 10.15 2.11
CA LEU A 97 -3.55 9.62 2.49
C LEU A 97 -4.53 10.76 2.70
N GLU A 98 -5.62 10.76 1.95
CA GLU A 98 -6.68 11.77 2.06
C GLU A 98 -7.99 11.11 2.50
N GLN A 99 -8.62 11.64 3.55
CA GLN A 99 -9.95 11.17 3.94
C GLN A 99 -11.00 11.74 2.98
N LEU A 100 -11.78 10.87 2.35
CA LEU A 100 -12.88 11.26 1.45
C LEU A 100 -14.21 11.41 2.19
N GLY A 101 -14.42 10.63 3.25
CA GLY A 101 -15.65 10.70 4.04
C GLY A 101 -15.95 9.41 4.80
N LYS A 102 -17.24 9.12 4.96
CA LYS A 102 -17.75 7.89 5.56
C LYS A 102 -18.72 7.17 4.62
N THR A 103 -18.70 5.85 4.67
CA THR A 103 -19.60 4.95 3.94
C THR A 103 -20.15 3.90 4.89
N SER A 104 -21.04 3.05 4.38
CA SER A 104 -21.39 1.81 5.07
C SER A 104 -20.15 0.92 5.24
N VAL A 105 -20.17 0.13 6.32
CA VAL A 105 -19.26 -1.00 6.54
C VAL A 105 -19.81 -2.23 5.84
#